data_AF-A0A8S2SAT0-F1
#
_entry.id   AF-A0A8S2SAT0-F1
#
_cell.length_a   1.000
_cell.length_b   1.000
_cell.length_c   1.000
_cell.angle_alpha   90.00
_cell.angle_beta   90.00
_cell.angle_gamma   90.00
#
_symmetry.space_group_name_H-M   'P 1'
#
loop_
_entity.id
_entity.type
_entity.pdbx_description
1 polymer ?
#
loop_
_entity_poly.entity_id
_entity_poly.type
_entity_poly.pdbx_seq_one_letter_code
_entity_poly.pdbx_strand_id
1 'polypeptide(L)'
;MTVILTDINSVALLFDYDNGNFTESMVWSTGDGSCPTNVALGNVNSDNLIDIVTANYQTDSVEVLCQDKRQMFLNQITYSTGT
;
A
#
# COMPACT_ATOMS: atom_id res chain seq x y z
N MET A 1 6.15 11.91 1.35
CA MET A 1 5.35 10.68 1.49
C MET A 1 6.25 9.49 1.21
N THR A 2 6.36 8.56 2.14
CA THR A 2 7.22 7.37 2.03
C THR A 2 6.41 6.13 2.35
N VAL A 3 6.55 5.06 1.56
CA VAL A 3 5.91 3.77 1.86
C VAL A 3 6.97 2.76 2.28
N ILE A 4 6.71 2.04 3.37
CA ILE A 4 7.62 1.03 3.93
C ILE A 4 6.87 -0.26 4.26
N LEU A 5 7.56 -1.40 4.16
CA LEU A 5 7.09 -2.67 4.69
C LEU A 5 7.38 -2.72 6.19
N THR A 6 6.39 -3.05 7.02
CA THR A 6 6.51 -2.96 8.48
C THR A 6 6.48 -4.29 9.21
N ASP A 7 5.84 -5.30 8.64
CA ASP A 7 5.76 -6.66 9.19
C ASP A 7 5.54 -7.68 8.06
N ILE A 8 5.47 -8.97 8.39
CA ILE A 8 5.21 -10.08 7.46
C ILE A 8 3.85 -10.00 6.77
N ASN A 9 2.97 -9.11 7.20
CA ASN A 9 1.64 -8.93 6.64
C ASN A 9 1.18 -7.47 6.63
N SER A 10 2.08 -6.48 6.72
CA SER A 10 1.65 -5.07 6.75
C SER A 10 2.57 -4.12 6.00
N VAL A 11 1.96 -3.05 5.53
CA VAL A 11 2.62 -1.91 4.88
C VAL A 11 2.21 -0.63 5.62
N ALA A 12 3.16 0.31 5.75
CA ALA A 12 2.91 1.62 6.32
C ALA A 12 3.25 2.75 5.35
N LEU A 13 2.38 3.74 5.33
CA LEU A 13 2.57 5.03 4.71
C LEU A 13 3.00 6.03 5.78
N LEU A 14 4.18 6.62 5.61
CA LEU A 14 4.70 7.68 6.45
C LEU A 14 4.50 9.03 5.77
N PHE A 15 3.83 9.94 6.47
CA PHE A 15 3.62 11.32 6.02
C PHE A 15 4.81 12.18 6.44
N ASP A 16 5.37 12.93 5.50
CA ASP A 16 6.44 13.90 5.74
C ASP A 16 5.86 15.31 5.53
N TYR A 17 6.17 16.21 6.46
CA TYR A 17 5.79 17.62 6.44
C TYR A 17 6.98 18.50 5.97
N ASP A 18 7.75 18.00 4.99
CA ASP A 18 8.93 18.64 4.38
C ASP A 18 10.03 19.04 5.38
N ASN A 19 10.07 18.37 6.54
CA ASN A 19 11.06 18.63 7.59
C ASN A 19 11.77 17.36 8.08
N GLY A 20 11.52 16.22 7.44
CA GLY A 20 12.11 14.93 7.79
C GLY A 20 11.53 14.28 9.05
N ASN A 21 10.49 14.87 9.65
CA ASN A 21 9.75 14.23 10.73
C ASN A 21 8.53 13.48 10.18
N PHE A 22 8.54 12.18 10.37
CA PHE A 22 7.40 11.31 10.10
C PHE A 22 6.55 11.18 11.37
N THR A 23 5.69 12.16 11.63
CA THR A 23 4.88 12.21 12.85
C THR A 23 3.57 11.44 12.74
N GLU A 24 3.15 11.11 11.53
CA GLU A 24 1.92 10.38 11.25
C GLU A 24 2.19 9.20 10.31
N SER A 25 1.57 8.07 10.61
CA SER A 25 1.63 6.86 9.80
C SER A 25 0.25 6.25 9.62
N MET A 26 -0.05 5.80 8.41
CA MET A 26 -1.18 4.92 8.13
C MET A 26 -0.66 3.51 7.88
N VAL A 27 -1.18 2.52 8.58
CA VAL A 27 -0.80 1.11 8.43
C VAL A 27 -2.00 0.32 7.94
N TRP A 28 -1.79 -0.59 6.99
CA TRP A 28 -2.81 -1.55 6.58
C TRP A 28 -2.23 -2.97 6.53
N SER A 29 -3.13 -3.93 6.75
CA SER A 29 -2.82 -5.35 6.57
C SER A 29 -2.83 -5.71 5.10
N THR A 30 -2.00 -6.64 4.69
CA THR A 30 -1.95 -7.23 3.34
C THR A 30 -2.52 -8.66 3.31
N GLY A 31 -3.15 -9.08 4.41
CA GLY A 31 -3.68 -10.43 4.61
C GLY A 31 -2.73 -11.32 5.42
N ASP A 32 -3.29 -12.25 6.19
CA ASP A 32 -2.49 -13.11 7.07
C ASP A 32 -1.53 -14.00 6.28
N GLY A 33 -0.25 -13.94 6.66
CA GLY A 33 0.80 -14.73 6.02
C GLY A 33 1.12 -14.31 4.57
N SER A 34 0.74 -13.11 4.14
CA SER A 34 0.96 -12.61 2.78
C SER A 34 2.43 -12.43 2.38
N CYS A 35 3.30 -12.10 3.33
CA CYS A 35 4.72 -11.79 3.11
C CYS A 35 4.91 -10.80 1.94
N PRO A 36 4.52 -9.52 2.10
CA PRO A 36 4.70 -8.53 1.07
C PRO A 36 6.19 -8.32 0.81
N THR A 37 6.61 -8.37 -0.45
CA THR A 37 8.04 -8.27 -0.84
C THR A 37 8.37 -6.97 -1.56
N ASN A 38 7.38 -6.38 -2.23
CA ASN A 38 7.55 -5.19 -3.03
C ASN A 38 6.34 -4.28 -2.95
N VAL A 39 6.60 -2.97 -3.07
CA VAL A 39 5.59 -1.92 -3.17
C VAL A 39 5.91 -1.03 -4.37
N ALA A 40 4.88 -0.65 -5.11
CA ALA A 40 4.96 0.32 -6.19
C ALA A 40 3.90 1.43 -6.00
N LEU A 41 4.19 2.59 -6.57
CA LEU A 41 3.29 3.76 -6.59
C LEU A 41 2.90 4.08 -8.03
N GLY A 42 1.63 4.34 -8.27
CA GLY A 42 1.15 4.73 -9.60
C GLY A 42 -0.35 5.00 -9.66
N ASN A 43 -0.81 5.65 -10.71
CA ASN A 43 -2.23 5.83 -10.98
C ASN A 43 -2.76 4.59 -11.71
N VAL A 44 -3.37 3.66 -10.98
CA VAL A 44 -3.81 2.35 -11.48
C VAL A 44 -5.26 2.42 -11.96
N ASN A 45 -6.10 3.20 -11.29
CA ASN A 45 -7.54 3.31 -11.60
C ASN A 45 -7.89 4.48 -12.56
N SER A 46 -6.90 5.24 -13.03
CA SER A 46 -7.05 6.39 -13.93
C SER A 46 -7.80 7.60 -13.35
N ASP A 47 -7.78 7.81 -12.03
CA ASP A 47 -8.42 8.96 -11.37
C ASP A 47 -7.49 10.18 -11.13
N ASN A 48 -6.21 10.05 -11.52
CA ASN A 48 -5.12 11.02 -11.33
C ASN A 48 -4.62 11.17 -9.88
N LEU A 49 -4.94 10.21 -9.01
CA LEU A 49 -4.37 10.09 -7.67
C LEU A 49 -3.31 8.98 -7.65
N ILE A 50 -2.48 8.95 -6.59
CA ILE A 50 -1.46 7.92 -6.43
C ILE A 50 -2.09 6.74 -5.70
N ASP A 51 -2.15 5.59 -6.37
CA ASP A 51 -2.47 4.32 -5.75
C ASP A 51 -1.20 3.62 -5.28
N ILE A 52 -1.35 2.73 -4.30
CA ILE A 52 -0.28 1.88 -3.79
C ILE A 52 -0.56 0.44 -4.22
N VAL A 53 0.45 -0.22 -4.80
CA VAL A 53 0.36 -1.62 -5.21
C VAL A 53 1.36 -2.43 -4.41
N THR A 54 0.90 -3.50 -3.76
CA THR A 54 1.74 -4.41 -2.99
C THR A 54 1.74 -5.80 -3.63
N ALA A 55 2.93 -6.39 -3.80
CA ALA A 55 3.09 -7.78 -4.23
C ALA A 55 3.25 -8.69 -2.99
N ASN A 56 2.34 -9.64 -2.83
CA ASN A 56 2.30 -10.57 -1.71
C ASN A 56 2.78 -11.95 -2.15
N TYR A 57 3.99 -12.32 -1.73
CA TYR A 57 4.70 -13.49 -2.26
C TYR A 57 4.10 -14.83 -1.78
N GLN A 58 3.66 -14.93 -0.53
CA GLN A 58 3.19 -16.21 0.02
C GLN A 58 1.73 -16.53 -0.33
N THR A 59 0.94 -15.50 -0.65
CA THR A 59 -0.49 -15.66 -0.97
C THR A 59 -0.79 -15.58 -2.46
N ASP A 60 0.23 -15.51 -3.32
CA ASP A 60 0.10 -15.37 -4.78
C ASP A 60 -0.93 -14.30 -5.16
N SER A 61 -0.76 -13.12 -4.57
CA SER A 61 -1.71 -12.02 -4.74
C SER A 61 -1.02 -10.67 -4.89
N VAL A 62 -1.73 -9.77 -5.56
CA VAL A 62 -1.40 -8.35 -5.63
C VAL A 62 -2.52 -7.59 -4.96
N GLU A 63 -2.17 -6.60 -4.18
CA GLU A 63 -3.12 -5.71 -3.55
C GLU A 63 -2.98 -4.30 -4.08
N VAL A 64 -4.11 -3.65 -4.35
CA VAL A 64 -4.19 -2.25 -4.78
C VAL A 64 -4.93 -1.48 -3.71
N LEU A 65 -4.28 -0.46 -3.16
CA LEU A 65 -4.86 0.47 -2.22
C LEU A 65 -5.01 1.84 -2.90
N CYS A 66 -6.24 2.19 -3.29
CA CYS A 66 -6.51 3.44 -3.98
C CYS A 66 -6.63 4.64 -3.03
N GLN A 67 -6.08 5.76 -3.46
CA GLN A 67 -6.27 7.03 -2.78
C GLN A 67 -7.61 7.67 -3.21
N ASP A 68 -8.29 8.35 -2.28
CA ASP A 68 -9.46 9.16 -2.58
C ASP A 68 -9.11 10.66 -2.67
N LYS A 69 -10.05 11.48 -3.16
CA LYS A 69 -9.86 12.94 -3.28
C LYS A 69 -9.67 13.67 -1.95
N ARG A 70 -9.91 13.00 -0.82
CA ARG A 70 -9.65 13.50 0.53
C ARG A 70 -8.26 13.08 1.04
N GLN A 71 -7.43 12.52 0.17
CA GLN A 71 -6.10 12.00 0.45
C GLN A 71 -6.10 10.80 1.40
N MET A 72 -7.22 10.07 1.47
CA MET A 72 -7.37 8.88 2.29
C MET A 72 -7.20 7.61 1.44
N PHE A 73 -6.58 6.58 2.00
CA PHE A 73 -6.43 5.27 1.36
C PHE A 73 -7.52 4.32 1.87
N LEU A 74 -8.68 4.32 1.22
CA LEU A 74 -9.89 3.67 1.74
C LEU A 74 -10.35 2.45 0.95
N ASN A 75 -9.82 2.26 -0.27
CA ASN A 75 -10.26 1.18 -1.14
C ASN A 75 -9.11 0.20 -1.37
N GLN A 76 -9.15 -0.90 -0.62
CA GLN A 76 -8.19 -1.99 -0.70
C GLN A 76 -8.82 -3.13 -1.50
N ILE A 77 -8.17 -3.51 -2.61
CA ILE A 77 -8.65 -4.58 -3.48
C ILE A 77 -7.52 -5.60 -3.66
N THR A 78 -7.82 -6.86 -3.36
CA THR A 78 -6.89 -7.98 -3.57
C THR A 78 -7.22 -8.71 -4.86
N TYR A 79 -6.20 -8.94 -5.68
CA TYR A 79 -6.25 -9.71 -6.92
C TYR A 79 -5.35 -10.95 -6.77
N SER A 80 -5.88 -12.14 -7.03
CA SER A 80 -5.03 -13.32 -7.17
C SER A 80 -4.23 -13.23 -8.48
N THR A 81 -2.94 -13.58 -8.44
CA THR A 81 -2.10 -13.69 -9.63
C THR A 81 -2.20 -15.06 -10.31
N GLY A 82 -3.00 -15.96 -9.75
CA GLY A 82 -3.11 -17.35 -10.18
C GLY A 82 -1.99 -18.23 -9.63
N THR A 83 -2.19 -19.54 -9.79
CA THR A 83 -1.24 -20.62 -9.46
C THR A 83 -0.75 -21.32 -10.71
#